data_AF-A0A2L0F416-F1
#
_entry.id   AF-A0A2L0F416-F1
#
_cell.length_a   1.000
_cell.length_b   1.000
_cell.length_c   1.000
_cell.angle_alpha   90.00
_cell.angle_beta   90.00
_cell.angle_gamma   90.00
#
_symmetry.space_group_name_H-M   'P 1'
#
loop_
_entity.id
_entity.type
_entity.pdbx_description
1 polymer ?
#
loop_
_entity_poly.entity_id
_entity_poly.type
_entity_poly.pdbx_seq_one_letter_code
_entity_poly.pdbx_strand_id
1 'polypeptide(L)'
;MLLSGVLGRFSRAHPRVRIEVRVARNAELIERVTSGRLDLALAWGDGMGAPHGERLAELPMRWIGSAAGCPAWTGAEGEPLPLLAIEAPCRFRDAAAAALDRAGIPWRLAFTSPDLGGLWAAAAAGLGFVALSDDRR
;
A
#
# COMPACT_ATOMS: atom_id res chain seq x y z
N MET A 1 -11.97 1.71 -2.24
CA MET A 1 -13.08 0.74 -2.34
C MET A 1 -13.46 0.35 -3.77
N LEU A 2 -12.54 0.37 -4.73
CA LEU A 2 -12.90 0.17 -6.15
C LEU A 2 -13.23 -1.30 -6.49
N LEU A 3 -12.44 -2.26 -6.00
CA LEU A 3 -12.59 -3.68 -6.37
C LEU A 3 -13.89 -4.31 -5.85
N SER A 4 -14.21 -4.14 -4.56
CA SER A 4 -15.43 -4.74 -3.97
C SER A 4 -16.70 -4.21 -4.61
N GLY A 5 -16.74 -2.91 -4.95
CA GLY A 5 -17.85 -2.30 -5.68
C GLY A 5 -18.04 -2.89 -7.09
N VAL A 6 -16.94 -3.06 -7.83
CA VAL A 6 -16.97 -3.67 -9.18
C VAL A 6 -17.39 -5.14 -9.11
N LEU A 7 -16.80 -5.93 -8.22
CA LEU A 7 -17.12 -7.35 -8.06
C LEU A 7 -18.59 -7.55 -7.66
N GLY A 8 -19.12 -6.70 -6.77
CA GLY A 8 -20.52 -6.75 -6.38
C GLY A 8 -21.47 -6.49 -7.56
N ARG A 9 -21.16 -5.52 -8.43
CA ARG A 9 -21.96 -5.28 -9.65
C ARG A 9 -21.86 -6.45 -10.64
N PHE A 10 -20.65 -6.97 -10.86
CA PHE A 10 -20.41 -8.08 -11.78
C PHE A 10 -21.15 -9.35 -11.35
N SER A 11 -21.08 -9.70 -10.05
CA SER A 11 -21.79 -10.85 -9.51
C SER A 11 -23.32 -10.77 -9.70
N ARG A 12 -23.90 -9.57 -9.55
CA ARG A 12 -25.34 -9.35 -9.81
C ARG A 12 -25.70 -9.44 -11.29
N ALA A 13 -24.85 -8.95 -12.18
CA ALA A 13 -25.07 -9.00 -13.62
C ALA A 13 -24.88 -10.41 -14.22
N HIS A 14 -24.02 -11.23 -13.59
CA HIS A 14 -23.65 -12.56 -14.07
C HIS A 14 -23.81 -13.64 -12.99
N PRO A 15 -25.05 -13.97 -12.56
CA PRO A 15 -25.30 -14.86 -11.41
C PRO A 15 -24.87 -16.32 -11.64
N ARG A 16 -24.61 -16.71 -12.90
CA ARG A 16 -24.10 -18.06 -13.25
C ARG A 16 -22.58 -18.15 -13.26
N VAL A 17 -21.87 -17.03 -13.06
CA VAL A 17 -20.41 -16.99 -13.01
C VAL A 17 -19.95 -17.13 -11.56
N ARG A 18 -19.06 -18.09 -11.29
CA ARG A 18 -18.39 -18.22 -10.01
C ARG A 18 -17.18 -17.30 -9.98
N ILE A 19 -17.07 -16.48 -8.94
CA ILE A 19 -15.94 -15.57 -8.72
C ILE A 19 -15.14 -16.08 -7.54
N GLU A 20 -13.83 -16.24 -7.71
CA GLU A 20 -12.89 -16.46 -6.63
C GLU A 20 -12.03 -15.21 -6.44
N VAL A 21 -11.85 -14.76 -5.20
CA VAL A 21 -11.11 -13.53 -4.88
C VAL A 21 -9.97 -13.87 -3.94
N ARG A 22 -8.76 -13.43 -4.30
CA ARG A 22 -7.56 -13.58 -3.48
C ARG A 22 -6.98 -12.21 -3.16
N VAL A 23 -6.74 -11.96 -1.87
CA VAL A 23 -5.93 -10.84 -1.40
C VAL A 23 -4.57 -11.40 -1.00
N ALA A 24 -3.51 -10.86 -1.59
CA ALA A 24 -2.15 -11.35 -1.40
C ALA A 24 -1.13 -10.24 -1.66
N ARG A 25 0.15 -10.53 -1.37
CA ARG A 25 1.26 -9.63 -1.71
C ARG A 25 1.36 -9.47 -3.23
N ASN A 26 1.88 -8.32 -3.65
CA ASN A 26 1.92 -7.99 -5.07
C ASN A 26 2.70 -9.00 -5.92
N ALA A 27 3.85 -9.46 -5.42
CA ALA A 27 4.67 -10.45 -6.13
C ALA A 27 3.93 -11.78 -6.29
N GLU A 28 3.22 -12.25 -5.25
CA GLU A 28 2.38 -13.45 -5.30
C GLU A 28 1.26 -13.31 -6.32
N LEU A 29 0.60 -12.15 -6.38
CA LEU A 29 -0.46 -11.91 -7.37
C LEU A 29 0.06 -11.97 -8.81
N ILE A 30 1.22 -11.35 -9.08
CA ILE A 30 1.86 -11.40 -10.41
C ILE A 30 2.24 -12.84 -10.75
N GLU A 31 2.91 -13.55 -9.83
CA GLU A 31 3.36 -14.93 -10.03
C GLU A 31 2.20 -15.89 -10.31
N ARG A 32 1.07 -15.74 -9.60
CA ARG A 32 -0.14 -16.54 -9.85
C ARG A 32 -0.77 -16.27 -11.22
N VAL A 33 -0.73 -15.03 -11.72
CA VAL A 33 -1.20 -14.74 -13.09
C VAL A 33 -0.26 -15.38 -14.10
N THR A 34 1.05 -15.19 -13.95
CA THR A 34 2.03 -15.78 -14.87
C THR A 34 1.99 -17.31 -14.88
N SER A 35 1.66 -17.94 -13.75
CA SER A 35 1.51 -19.40 -13.65
C SER A 35 0.12 -19.92 -14.04
N GLY A 36 -0.81 -19.07 -14.48
CA GLY A 36 -2.19 -19.47 -14.82
C GLY A 36 -3.05 -19.92 -13.62
N ARG A 37 -2.66 -19.57 -12.38
CA ARG A 37 -3.46 -19.83 -11.15
C ARG A 37 -4.43 -18.70 -10.82
N LEU A 38 -4.28 -17.54 -11.45
CA LEU A 38 -5.25 -16.45 -11.46
C LEU A 38 -5.44 -15.99 -12.91
N ASP A 39 -6.68 -15.72 -13.29
CA ASP A 39 -6.98 -15.16 -14.61
C ASP A 39 -6.57 -13.68 -14.69
N LEU A 40 -6.75 -12.94 -13.59
CA LEU A 40 -6.51 -11.50 -13.50
C LEU A 40 -5.98 -11.12 -12.12
N ALA A 41 -5.16 -10.08 -12.05
CA ALA A 41 -4.72 -9.46 -10.80
C ALA A 41 -4.68 -7.94 -10.90
N LEU A 42 -5.12 -7.28 -9.83
CA LEU A 42 -4.81 -5.87 -9.58
C LEU A 42 -3.52 -5.80 -8.76
N ALA A 43 -2.47 -5.26 -9.38
CA ALA A 43 -1.15 -5.16 -8.80
C ALA A 43 -0.62 -3.74 -9.00
N TRP A 44 0.12 -3.22 -8.01
CA TRP A 44 0.92 -2.03 -8.25
C TRP A 44 2.08 -2.37 -9.18
N GLY A 45 2.61 -1.38 -9.89
CA GLY A 45 3.71 -1.53 -10.81
C GLY A 45 4.04 -0.20 -11.46
N ASP A 46 5.20 -0.13 -12.06
CA ASP A 46 5.67 0.96 -12.92
C ASP A 46 5.22 0.78 -14.38
N GLY A 47 4.41 -0.24 -14.67
CA GLY A 47 3.97 -0.60 -16.02
C GLY A 47 4.99 -1.43 -16.80
N MET A 48 6.14 -1.79 -16.22
CA MET A 48 7.25 -2.44 -16.93
C MET A 48 7.39 -3.95 -16.67
N GLY A 49 6.52 -4.54 -15.84
CA GLY A 49 6.75 -5.89 -15.28
C GLY A 49 5.93 -7.05 -15.86
N ALA A 50 4.90 -6.80 -16.68
CA ALA A 50 4.06 -7.87 -17.21
C ALA A 50 3.81 -7.66 -18.71
N PRO A 51 4.12 -8.64 -19.59
CA PRO A 51 3.92 -8.51 -21.05
C PRO A 51 2.46 -8.26 -21.46
N HIS A 52 1.51 -8.44 -20.55
CA HIS A 52 0.07 -8.20 -20.74
C HIS A 52 -0.52 -7.26 -19.68
N GLY A 53 0.30 -6.45 -19.02
CA GLY A 53 -0.15 -5.49 -18.01
C GLY A 53 -0.78 -4.25 -18.64
N GLU A 54 -1.97 -3.85 -18.17
CA GLU A 54 -2.60 -2.58 -18.51
C GLU A 54 -2.55 -1.63 -17.31
N ARG A 55 -2.13 -0.37 -17.55
CA ARG A 55 -2.15 0.66 -16.51
C ARG A 55 -3.57 1.18 -16.31
N LEU A 56 -4.20 0.80 -15.20
CA LEU A 56 -5.57 1.21 -14.87
C LEU A 56 -5.66 2.62 -14.27
N ALA A 57 -4.71 2.97 -13.39
CA ALA A 57 -4.71 4.25 -12.69
C ALA A 57 -3.33 4.57 -12.12
N GLU A 58 -3.11 5.85 -11.84
CA GLU A 58 -2.01 6.36 -11.02
C GLU A 58 -2.64 7.01 -9.79
N LEU A 59 -2.27 6.55 -8.59
CA LEU A 59 -2.79 7.08 -7.34
C LEU A 59 -1.67 7.82 -6.58
N PRO A 60 -1.93 9.03 -6.08
CA PRO A 60 -0.95 9.76 -5.29
C PRO A 60 -0.65 9.02 -3.98
N MET A 61 0.61 8.97 -3.60
CA MET A 61 1.01 8.59 -2.25
C MET A 61 0.95 9.81 -1.33
N ARG A 62 0.38 9.64 -0.15
CA ARG A 62 0.30 10.67 0.88
C ARG A 62 0.94 10.18 2.17
N TRP A 63 1.57 11.10 2.89
CA TRP A 63 1.99 10.89 4.27
C TRP A 63 0.78 10.98 5.19
N ILE A 64 0.63 9.99 6.06
CA ILE A 64 -0.52 9.84 6.95
C ILE A 64 -0.02 9.57 8.36
N GLY A 65 -0.58 10.30 9.32
CA GLY A 65 -0.30 10.14 10.74
C GLY A 65 -1.56 10.45 11.56
N SER A 66 -1.45 10.37 12.88
CA SER A 66 -2.56 10.72 13.76
C SER A 66 -2.91 12.21 13.65
N ALA A 67 -4.20 12.53 13.66
CA ALA A 67 -4.67 13.91 13.78
C ALA A 67 -4.29 14.56 15.11
N ALA A 68 -4.03 13.75 16.15
CA ALA A 68 -3.52 14.20 17.45
C ALA A 68 -2.00 14.44 17.46
N GLY A 69 -1.30 14.23 16.33
CA GLY A 69 0.14 14.36 16.21
C GLY A 69 0.91 13.09 16.59
N CYS A 70 2.24 13.19 16.60
CA CYS A 70 3.15 12.14 17.03
C CYS A 70 3.95 12.65 18.23
N PRO A 71 3.55 12.34 19.48
CA PRO A 71 4.17 12.93 20.67
C PRO A 71 5.68 12.67 20.80
N ALA A 72 6.14 11.56 20.21
CA ALA A 72 7.54 11.13 20.22
C ALA A 72 8.39 11.74 19.09
N TRP A 73 7.84 12.67 18.30
CA TRP A 73 8.56 13.36 17.24
C TRP A 73 8.17 14.84 17.22
N THR A 74 9.14 15.70 17.47
CA THR A 74 8.92 17.16 17.55
C THR A 74 9.15 17.86 16.21
N GLY A 75 9.76 17.18 15.24
CA GLY A 75 10.16 17.76 13.97
C GLY A 75 11.35 18.70 14.08
N ALA A 76 12.14 18.56 15.16
CA ALA A 76 13.37 19.32 15.33
C ALA A 76 14.38 18.96 14.23
N GLU A 77 15.26 19.91 13.89
CA GLU A 77 16.29 19.69 12.88
C GLU A 77 17.18 18.49 13.25
N GLY A 78 17.36 17.56 12.32
CA GLY A 78 18.11 16.33 12.54
C GLY A 78 17.37 15.22 13.30
N GLU A 79 16.16 15.47 13.81
CA GLU A 79 15.37 14.46 14.52
C GLU A 79 14.79 13.43 13.52
N PRO A 80 15.12 12.12 13.65
CA PRO A 80 14.66 11.12 12.70
C PRO A 80 13.14 10.96 12.72
N LEU A 81 12.50 11.09 11.55
CA LEU A 81 11.08 10.83 11.36
C LEU A 81 10.75 9.36 11.70
N PRO A 82 9.74 9.09 12.56
CA PRO A 82 9.28 7.75 12.87
C PRO A 82 8.44 7.19 11.71
N LEU A 83 9.06 6.38 10.86
CA LEU A 83 8.41 5.73 9.74
C LEU A 83 7.70 4.45 10.21
N LEU A 84 6.42 4.35 9.91
CA LEU A 84 5.62 3.14 10.01
C LEU A 84 5.60 2.46 8.65
N ALA A 85 5.85 1.16 8.60
CA ALA A 85 5.95 0.45 7.32
C ALA A 85 5.30 -0.93 7.35
N ILE A 86 4.86 -1.40 6.18
CA ILE A 86 4.62 -2.82 6.00
C ILE A 86 5.96 -3.55 5.91
N GLU A 87 6.04 -4.76 6.45
CA GLU A 87 7.20 -5.65 6.33
C GLU A 87 7.70 -5.78 4.89
N ALA A 88 9.02 -5.85 4.74
CA ALA A 88 9.63 -6.06 3.43
C ALA A 88 9.35 -7.49 2.93
N PRO A 89 9.29 -7.71 1.61
CA PRO A 89 9.37 -6.70 0.54
C PRO A 89 8.06 -5.90 0.40
N CYS A 90 8.15 -4.57 0.34
CA CYS A 90 6.98 -3.71 0.15
C CYS A 90 7.34 -2.39 -0.57
N ARG A 91 6.77 -2.19 -1.76
CA ARG A 91 7.04 -0.99 -2.56
C ARG A 91 6.59 0.32 -1.93
N PHE A 92 5.54 0.31 -1.11
CA PHE A 92 5.14 1.52 -0.37
C PHE A 92 6.22 1.92 0.64
N ARG A 93 6.82 0.93 1.32
CA ARG A 93 7.95 1.15 2.23
C ARG A 93 9.15 1.68 1.46
N ASP A 94 9.51 1.06 0.34
CA ASP A 94 10.67 1.46 -0.46
C ASP A 94 10.50 2.88 -1.02
N ALA A 95 9.30 3.20 -1.52
CA ALA A 95 8.98 4.54 -2.03
C ALA A 95 9.01 5.61 -0.92
N ALA A 96 8.51 5.29 0.28
CA ALA A 96 8.54 6.18 1.45
C ALA A 96 9.99 6.48 1.88
N ALA A 97 10.79 5.43 2.06
CA ALA A 97 12.21 5.55 2.44
C ALA A 97 12.99 6.38 1.41
N ALA A 98 12.86 6.04 0.13
CA ALA A 98 13.54 6.77 -0.94
C ALA A 98 13.10 8.25 -1.04
N ALA A 99 11.86 8.57 -0.70
CA ALA A 99 11.39 9.97 -0.66
C ALA A 99 12.04 10.75 0.49
N LEU A 100 12.18 10.13 1.67
CA LEU A 100 12.85 10.74 2.82
C LEU A 100 14.35 10.93 2.55
N ASP A 101 15.01 9.90 2.00
CA ASP A 101 16.43 9.94 1.63
C ASP A 101 16.72 11.07 0.63
N ARG A 102 15.90 11.19 -0.43
CA ARG A 102 16.05 12.28 -1.42
C ARG A 102 15.83 13.67 -0.83
N ALA A 103 15.00 13.78 0.21
CA ALA A 103 14.73 15.04 0.90
C ALA A 103 15.79 15.37 1.97
N GLY A 104 16.75 14.46 2.23
CA GLY A 104 17.71 14.61 3.32
C GLY A 104 17.06 14.57 4.71
N ILE A 105 15.87 14.00 4.83
CA ILE A 105 15.14 13.90 6.10
C ILE A 105 15.61 12.62 6.80
N PRO A 106 16.27 12.69 7.96
CA PRO A 106 16.63 11.49 8.72
C PRO A 106 15.37 10.75 9.12
N TRP A 107 15.42 9.42 9.12
CA TRP A 107 14.26 8.60 9.46
C TRP A 107 14.69 7.29 10.11
N ARG A 108 13.75 6.67 10.83
CA ARG A 108 13.91 5.35 11.43
C ARG A 108 12.63 4.55 11.28
N LEU A 109 12.75 3.23 11.19
CA LEU A 109 11.60 2.35 11.34
C LEU A 109 11.15 2.38 12.81
N ALA A 110 10.00 2.98 13.08
CA ALA A 110 9.40 3.03 14.41
C ALA A 110 8.46 1.85 14.66
N PHE A 111 7.85 1.32 13.59
CA PHE A 111 6.90 0.22 13.66
C PHE A 111 6.82 -0.50 12.31
N THR A 112 6.69 -1.83 12.34
CA THR A 112 6.46 -2.65 11.16
C THR A 112 5.28 -3.59 11.38
N SER A 113 4.45 -3.77 10.34
CA SER A 113 3.30 -4.67 10.37
C SER A 113 3.23 -5.56 9.13
N PRO A 114 2.75 -6.81 9.22
CA PRO A 114 2.51 -7.63 8.04
C PRO A 114 1.35 -7.10 7.18
N ASP A 115 0.41 -6.35 7.77
CA ASP A 115 -0.78 -5.87 7.07
C ASP A 115 -1.12 -4.40 7.36
N LEU A 116 -2.09 -3.87 6.59
CA LEU A 116 -2.57 -2.49 6.71
C LEU A 116 -3.34 -2.25 8.01
N GLY A 117 -3.98 -3.25 8.61
CA GLY A 117 -4.76 -3.09 9.83
C GLY A 117 -3.87 -2.68 11.01
N GLY A 118 -2.77 -3.41 11.23
CA GLY A 118 -1.78 -3.07 12.25
C GLY A 118 -1.12 -1.71 11.98
N LEU A 119 -0.87 -1.39 10.72
CA LEU A 119 -0.28 -0.11 10.31
C LEU A 119 -1.20 1.07 10.60
N TRP A 120 -2.50 0.92 10.32
CA TRP A 120 -3.50 1.93 10.65
C TRP A 120 -3.67 2.12 12.15
N ALA A 121 -3.65 1.04 12.92
CA ALA A 121 -3.71 1.12 14.38
C ALA A 121 -2.52 1.91 14.95
N ALA A 122 -1.31 1.63 14.46
CA ALA A 122 -0.10 2.36 14.87
C ALA A 122 -0.13 3.85 14.48
N ALA A 123 -0.58 4.15 13.26
CA ALA A 123 -0.72 5.53 12.80
C ALA A 123 -1.74 6.30 13.63
N ALA A 124 -2.92 5.71 13.90
CA ALA A 124 -3.96 6.32 14.73
C ALA A 124 -3.50 6.57 16.17
N ALA A 125 -2.69 5.66 16.72
CA ALA A 125 -2.07 5.79 18.04
C ALA A 125 -0.92 6.83 18.10
N GLY A 126 -0.59 7.48 16.99
CA GLY A 126 0.45 8.53 16.96
C GLY A 126 1.87 7.98 17.06
N LEU A 127 2.10 6.72 16.68
CA LEU A 127 3.43 6.10 16.74
C LEU A 127 4.38 6.57 15.63
N GLY A 128 3.86 7.25 14.62
CA GLY A 128 4.63 7.82 13.52
C GLY A 128 3.79 8.06 12.27
N PHE A 129 4.48 8.07 11.12
CA PHE A 129 3.89 8.37 9.83
C PHE A 129 4.06 7.21 8.85
N VAL A 130 3.06 6.99 8.01
CA VAL A 130 3.09 6.02 6.91
C VAL A 130 2.85 6.74 5.58
N ALA A 131 3.52 6.35 4.51
CA ALA A 131 3.16 6.77 3.16
C ALA A 131 2.35 5.67 2.45
N LEU A 132 1.10 5.97 2.09
CA LEU A 132 0.20 5.04 1.39
C LEU A 132 -0.46 5.73 0.20
N SER A 133 -0.88 4.95 -0.79
CA SER A 133 -1.77 5.45 -1.83
C SER A 133 -3.11 5.84 -1.23
N ASP A 134 -3.58 7.04 -1.53
CA ASP A 134 -4.89 7.51 -1.10
C ASP A 134 -5.93 7.26 -2.19
N ASP A 135 -6.96 6.47 -1.87
CA ASP A 135 -8.12 6.24 -2.73
C ASP A 135 -9.40 6.94 -2.24
N ARG A 136 -9.32 7.70 -1.14
CA ARG A 136 -10.43 8.46 -0.57
C ARG A 136 -10.55 9.80 -1.29
N ARG A 137 -11.36 9.81 -2.36
CA ARG A 137 -12.13 11.01 -2.70
C ARG A 137 -13.38 11.07 -1.85
#